data_AF-A0A1S3HW18-F1
#
_entry.id   AF-A0A1S3HW18-F1
#
_cell.length_a   1.000
_cell.length_b   1.000
_cell.length_c   1.000
_cell.angle_alpha   90.00
_cell.angle_beta   90.00
_cell.angle_gamma   90.00
#
_symmetry.space_group_name_H-M   'P 1'
#
loop_
_entity.id
_entity.type
_entity.pdbx_description
1 polymer ?
#
loop_
_entity_poly.entity_id
_entity_poly.type
_entity_poly.pdbx_seq_one_letter_code
_entity_poly.pdbx_strand_id
1 'polypeptide(L)'
;MLEDFPATNITQGGVQKDVTTPLSKVPLQYLALIKDGCNCGNPPTFITPLDTKNLRAGQTFTKDLIAMYPSGITAINVVPPTGANVGAMVTVNGTTASVNITWTPAPAQHGHHLICYQAFGANRCPGPYLCDKIVVGNV
;
A
#
# COMPACT_ATOMS: atom_id res chain seq x y z
N MET A 1 9.43 -17.63 -41.54
CA MET A 1 9.72 -18.21 -40.21
C MET A 1 10.70 -17.27 -39.54
N LEU A 2 10.35 -16.68 -38.40
CA LEU A 2 11.28 -15.83 -37.64
C LEU A 2 12.06 -16.75 -36.71
N GLU A 3 13.35 -16.93 -36.97
CA GLU A 3 14.23 -17.80 -36.16
C GLU A 3 14.72 -17.01 -34.94
N ASP A 4 14.28 -17.42 -33.76
CA ASP A 4 14.65 -16.77 -32.49
C ASP A 4 15.88 -17.39 -31.83
N PHE A 5 16.42 -18.49 -32.38
CA PHE A 5 17.64 -19.13 -31.92
C PHE A 5 18.59 -19.29 -33.11
N PRO A 6 19.91 -19.08 -32.92
CA PRO A 6 20.83 -19.21 -34.02
C PRO A 6 21.05 -20.69 -34.35
N ALA A 7 21.12 -21.04 -35.64
CA ALA A 7 21.37 -22.42 -36.07
C ALA A 7 22.81 -22.90 -35.79
N THR A 8 23.74 -21.95 -35.59
CA THR A 8 25.14 -22.18 -35.26
C THR A 8 25.61 -21.14 -34.26
N ASN A 9 26.80 -21.30 -33.69
CA ASN A 9 27.37 -20.29 -32.81
C ASN A 9 27.66 -19.00 -33.60
N ILE A 10 27.09 -17.89 -33.17
CA ILE A 10 27.26 -16.57 -33.78
C ILE A 10 27.77 -15.55 -32.76
N THR A 11 28.26 -14.40 -33.24
CA THR A 11 28.55 -13.24 -32.40
C THR A 11 27.59 -12.11 -32.75
N GLN A 12 26.85 -11.61 -31.77
CA GLN A 12 25.92 -10.50 -31.94
C GLN A 12 26.23 -9.42 -30.90
N GLY A 13 26.55 -8.20 -31.34
CA GLY A 13 26.88 -7.10 -30.43
C GLY A 13 28.12 -7.35 -29.57
N GLY A 14 29.09 -8.12 -30.06
CA GLY A 14 30.30 -8.49 -29.32
C GLY A 14 30.12 -9.64 -28.32
N VAL A 15 28.92 -10.22 -28.21
CA VAL A 15 28.61 -11.35 -27.33
C VAL A 15 28.41 -12.61 -28.16
N GLN A 16 29.06 -13.70 -27.77
CA GLN A 16 28.87 -15.01 -28.39
C GLN A 16 27.50 -15.59 -27.97
N LYS A 17 26.72 -16.03 -28.95
CA LYS A 17 25.42 -16.69 -28.77
C LYS A 17 25.49 -18.06 -29.41
N ASP A 18 25.15 -19.07 -28.64
CA ASP A 18 25.05 -20.45 -29.11
C ASP A 18 23.60 -20.79 -29.50
N VAL A 19 23.41 -22.02 -29.97
CA VAL A 19 22.10 -22.56 -30.39
C VAL A 19 21.03 -22.58 -29.29
N THR A 20 21.41 -22.34 -28.03
CA THR A 20 20.49 -22.28 -26.87
C THR A 20 20.19 -20.85 -26.44
N THR A 21 20.89 -19.87 -27.00
CA THR A 21 20.78 -18.47 -26.62
C THR A 21 19.79 -17.75 -27.54
N PRO A 22 18.65 -17.25 -27.03
CA PRO A 22 17.68 -16.56 -27.88
C PRO A 22 18.24 -15.23 -28.43
N LEU A 23 17.90 -14.95 -29.68
CA LEU A 23 18.29 -13.75 -30.40
C LEU A 23 17.46 -12.56 -29.95
N SER A 24 16.19 -12.78 -29.62
CA SER A 24 15.29 -11.77 -29.08
C SER A 24 15.20 -11.88 -27.56
N LYS A 25 15.24 -10.73 -26.89
CA LYS A 25 14.87 -10.60 -25.48
C LYS A 25 13.71 -9.61 -25.41
N VAL A 26 12.50 -10.11 -25.62
CA VAL A 26 11.30 -9.29 -25.47
C VAL A 26 10.93 -9.29 -23.99
N PRO A 27 10.93 -8.13 -23.30
CA PRO A 27 10.45 -8.08 -21.93
C PRO A 27 8.97 -8.46 -21.91
N LEU A 28 8.63 -9.54 -21.22
CA LEU A 28 7.23 -9.94 -21.03
C LEU A 28 6.59 -8.98 -20.02
N GLN A 29 5.64 -8.18 -20.49
CA GLN A 29 4.71 -7.46 -19.64
C GLN A 29 3.35 -8.14 -19.72
N TYR A 30 2.82 -8.58 -18.60
CA TYR A 30 1.48 -9.18 -18.54
C TYR A 30 0.69 -8.56 -17.39
N LEU A 31 -0.63 -8.49 -17.57
CA LEU A 31 -1.58 -8.08 -16.55
C LEU A 31 -2.27 -9.33 -16.02
N ALA A 32 -1.96 -9.71 -14.78
CA ALA A 32 -2.70 -10.76 -14.09
C ALA A 32 -3.90 -10.15 -13.38
N LEU A 33 -5.11 -10.49 -13.83
CA LEU A 33 -6.35 -10.17 -13.12
C LEU A 33 -6.62 -11.31 -12.14
N ILE A 34 -6.33 -11.07 -10.86
CA ILE A 34 -6.69 -12.00 -9.79
C ILE A 34 -8.11 -11.64 -9.36
N LYS A 35 -9.04 -12.59 -9.50
CA LYS A 35 -10.38 -12.43 -8.93
C LYS A 35 -10.24 -12.59 -7.42
N ASP A 36 -10.26 -11.47 -6.70
CA ASP A 36 -10.28 -11.51 -5.25
C ASP A 36 -11.52 -12.29 -4.81
N GLY A 37 -11.34 -13.24 -3.89
CA GLY A 37 -12.42 -14.04 -3.29
C GLY A 37 -13.31 -13.23 -2.35
N CYS A 38 -13.41 -11.91 -2.57
CA CYS A 38 -14.23 -11.03 -1.77
C CYS A 38 -15.70 -11.08 -2.20
N ASN A 39 -16.58 -11.24 -1.23
CA ASN A 39 -17.98 -10.89 -1.40
C ASN A 39 -18.14 -9.37 -1.12
N CYS A 40 -18.07 -8.55 -2.18
CA CYS A 40 -18.08 -7.08 -2.10
C CYS A 40 -19.35 -6.48 -1.45
N GLY A 41 -20.37 -7.28 -1.14
CA GLY A 41 -21.57 -6.82 -0.45
C GLY A 41 -21.32 -6.37 1.00
N ASN A 42 -20.28 -6.89 1.65
CA ASN A 42 -19.88 -6.48 3.00
C ASN A 42 -18.36 -6.35 3.03
N PRO A 43 -17.79 -5.18 2.69
CA PRO A 43 -16.35 -4.96 2.82
C PRO A 43 -15.96 -4.67 4.28
N PRO A 44 -14.67 -4.79 4.64
CA PRO A 44 -14.15 -4.24 5.89
C PRO A 44 -14.47 -2.75 6.04
N THR A 45 -14.68 -2.29 7.26
CA THR A 45 -14.96 -0.87 7.56
C THR A 45 -14.08 -0.35 8.69
N PHE A 46 -13.89 0.96 8.77
CA PHE A 46 -13.25 1.60 9.92
C PHE A 46 -14.30 2.11 10.89
N ILE A 47 -14.11 1.79 12.17
CA ILE A 47 -14.90 2.34 13.29
C ILE A 47 -14.34 3.72 13.67
N THR A 48 -13.03 3.92 13.50
CA THR A 48 -12.39 5.21 13.74
C THR A 48 -12.92 6.24 12.73
N PRO A 49 -13.44 7.39 13.20
CA PRO A 49 -13.93 8.44 12.30
C PRO A 49 -12.79 9.08 11.51
N LEU A 50 -13.14 9.65 10.35
CA LEU A 50 -12.26 10.55 9.62
C LEU A 50 -11.95 11.78 10.47
N ASP A 51 -10.69 12.21 10.41
CA ASP A 51 -10.19 13.32 11.20
C ASP A 51 -9.83 14.51 10.28
N THR A 52 -10.16 15.71 10.73
CA THR A 52 -9.73 16.97 10.11
C THR A 52 -9.19 17.87 11.21
N LYS A 53 -7.87 18.04 11.25
CA LYS A 53 -7.19 18.72 12.37
C LYS A 53 -6.20 19.76 11.89
N ASN A 54 -6.08 20.81 12.69
CA ASN A 54 -4.97 21.75 12.62
C ASN A 54 -3.95 21.38 13.71
N LEU A 55 -2.68 21.28 13.34
CA LEU A 55 -1.57 20.98 14.24
C LEU A 55 -0.53 22.10 14.19
N ARG A 56 0.10 22.35 15.33
CA ARG A 56 1.33 23.15 15.38
C ARG A 56 2.52 22.30 14.95
N ALA A 57 3.49 22.90 14.27
CA ALA A 57 4.79 22.24 14.09
C ALA A 57 5.39 21.90 15.47
N GLY A 58 5.91 20.68 15.61
CA GLY A 58 6.39 20.11 16.87
C GLY A 58 5.31 19.50 17.77
N GLN A 59 4.02 19.61 17.42
CA GLN A 59 2.93 18.99 18.18
C GLN A 59 2.71 17.54 17.72
N THR A 60 2.80 16.58 18.63
CA THR A 60 2.55 15.18 18.32
C THR A 60 1.06 14.92 18.06
N PHE A 61 0.79 14.34 16.90
CA PHE A 61 -0.47 13.73 16.52
C PHE A 61 -0.40 12.22 16.77
N THR A 62 -1.46 11.70 17.38
CA THR A 62 -1.64 10.26 17.61
C THR A 62 -3.05 9.88 17.19
N LYS A 63 -3.18 8.76 16.46
CA LYS A 63 -4.48 8.21 16.06
C LYS A 63 -4.46 6.68 16.02
N ASP A 64 -5.49 6.07 16.58
CA ASP A 64 -5.73 4.63 16.45
C ASP A 64 -6.74 4.36 15.33
N LEU A 65 -6.30 3.64 14.31
CA LEU A 65 -7.15 3.17 13.22
C LEU A 65 -7.70 1.78 13.57
N ILE A 66 -8.98 1.71 13.89
CA ILE A 66 -9.67 0.47 14.25
C ILE A 66 -10.54 0.05 13.08
N ALA A 67 -10.22 -1.08 12.47
CA ALA A 67 -10.98 -1.70 11.40
C ALA A 67 -11.79 -2.90 11.92
N MET A 68 -12.91 -3.18 11.26
CA MET A 68 -13.82 -4.27 11.58
C MET A 68 -14.20 -5.03 10.32
N TYR A 69 -14.19 -6.36 10.43
CA TYR A 69 -14.71 -7.27 9.42
C TYR A 69 -15.17 -8.59 10.07
N PRO A 70 -16.37 -9.12 9.76
CA PRO A 70 -16.89 -10.31 10.43
C PRO A 70 -16.01 -11.56 10.34
N SER A 71 -15.21 -11.71 9.29
CA SER A 71 -14.25 -12.81 9.12
C SER A 71 -12.81 -12.45 9.49
N GLY A 72 -12.62 -11.30 10.15
CA GLY A 72 -11.33 -10.84 10.63
C GLY A 72 -10.57 -9.95 9.63
N ILE A 73 -9.78 -9.03 10.19
CA ILE A 73 -8.89 -8.15 9.42
C ILE A 73 -7.53 -8.83 9.24
N THR A 74 -7.05 -8.88 8.00
CA THR A 74 -5.75 -9.47 7.64
C THR A 74 -4.66 -8.43 7.44
N ALA A 75 -5.02 -7.19 7.07
CA ALA A 75 -4.08 -6.08 6.97
C ALA A 75 -4.78 -4.72 7.14
N ILE A 76 -4.03 -3.73 7.62
CA ILE A 76 -4.38 -2.32 7.56
C ILE A 76 -3.20 -1.61 6.94
N ASN A 77 -3.36 -1.17 5.69
CA ASN A 77 -2.33 -0.41 4.99
C ASN A 77 -2.52 1.07 5.26
N VAL A 78 -1.44 1.75 5.60
CA VAL A 78 -1.42 3.18 5.89
C VAL A 78 -0.39 3.85 4.99
N VAL A 79 -0.77 4.98 4.40
CA VAL A 79 0.11 5.90 3.68
C VAL A 79 0.28 7.13 4.58
N PRO A 80 1.32 7.14 5.43
CA PRO A 80 1.58 8.26 6.32
C PRO A 80 2.33 9.41 5.64
N PRO A 81 2.29 10.63 6.21
CA PRO A 81 3.21 11.70 5.86
C PRO A 81 4.64 11.33 6.26
N THR A 82 5.61 11.99 5.62
CA THR A 82 7.03 11.77 5.87
C THR A 82 7.37 11.95 7.35
N GLY A 83 8.08 10.97 7.92
CA GLY A 83 8.52 10.99 9.32
C GLY A 83 7.47 10.56 10.34
N ALA A 84 6.25 10.16 9.93
CA ALA A 84 5.33 9.50 10.85
C ALA A 84 5.73 8.04 11.08
N ASN A 85 5.41 7.54 12.27
CA ASN A 85 5.54 6.14 12.61
C ASN A 85 4.17 5.47 12.56
N VAL A 86 4.10 4.35 11.86
CA VAL A 86 2.94 3.47 11.83
C VAL A 86 3.29 2.22 12.64
N GLY A 87 2.56 1.99 13.71
CA GLY A 87 2.70 0.81 14.55
C GLY A 87 2.33 -0.48 13.80
N ALA A 88 2.77 -1.61 14.33
CA ALA A 88 2.33 -2.90 13.81
C ALA A 88 0.81 -3.07 14.01
N MET A 89 0.16 -3.79 13.09
CA MET A 89 -1.23 -4.16 13.26
C MET A 89 -1.38 -5.12 14.43
N VAL A 90 -2.32 -4.83 15.32
CA VAL A 90 -2.68 -5.67 16.45
C VAL A 90 -4.10 -6.16 16.26
N THR A 91 -4.30 -7.47 16.30
CA THR A 91 -5.63 -8.08 16.36
C THR A 91 -6.22 -7.81 17.74
N VAL A 92 -7.33 -7.08 17.79
CA VAL A 92 -8.01 -6.74 19.05
C VAL A 92 -8.94 -7.89 19.45
N ASN A 93 -9.66 -8.45 18.47
CA ASN A 93 -10.45 -9.67 18.62
C ASN A 93 -10.60 -10.37 17.26
N GLY A 94 -11.42 -11.43 17.17
CA GLY A 94 -11.60 -12.20 15.93
C GLY A 94 -12.20 -11.41 14.74
N THR A 95 -12.74 -10.21 14.97
CA THR A 95 -13.38 -9.37 13.93
C THR A 95 -12.74 -7.99 13.80
N THR A 96 -11.96 -7.53 14.77
CA THR A 96 -11.36 -6.18 14.76
C THR A 96 -9.85 -6.21 14.89
N ALA A 97 -9.20 -5.25 14.23
CA ALA A 97 -7.78 -4.99 14.35
C ALA A 97 -7.51 -3.49 14.43
N SER A 98 -6.39 -3.11 15.04
CA SER A 98 -5.97 -1.73 15.22
C SER A 98 -4.55 -1.49 14.71
N VAL A 99 -4.31 -0.29 14.20
CA VAL A 99 -2.97 0.26 13.91
C VAL A 99 -2.88 1.66 14.53
N ASN A 100 -1.85 1.90 15.33
CA ASN A 100 -1.56 3.21 15.88
C ASN A 100 -0.66 4.02 14.92
N ILE A 101 -0.95 5.30 14.77
CA ILE A 101 -0.15 6.25 13.99
C ILE A 101 0.31 7.35 14.92
N THR A 102 1.60 7.66 14.89
CA THR A 102 2.18 8.83 15.57
C THR A 102 2.96 9.69 14.60
N TRP A 103 2.78 11.01 14.67
CA TRP A 103 3.46 11.96 13.80
C TRP A 103 3.74 13.25 14.53
N THR A 104 4.97 13.76 14.45
CA THR A 104 5.32 15.08 14.97
C THR A 104 5.87 15.91 13.80
N PRO A 105 5.07 16.80 13.20
CA PRO A 105 5.49 17.55 12.02
C PRO A 105 6.63 18.51 12.33
N ALA A 106 7.66 18.51 11.49
CA ALA A 106 8.70 19.52 11.53
C ALA A 106 8.19 20.86 10.95
N PRO A 107 8.83 22.01 11.26
CA PRO A 107 8.47 23.30 10.66
C PRO A 107 8.51 23.32 9.13
N ALA A 108 9.37 22.51 8.51
CA ALA A 108 9.44 22.35 7.06
C ALA A 108 8.19 21.67 6.46
N GLN A 109 7.33 21.08 7.29
CA GLN A 109 6.12 20.37 6.89
C GLN A 109 4.86 21.24 7.10
N HIS A 110 4.96 22.57 7.03
CA HIS A 110 3.77 23.42 7.02
C HIS A 110 2.90 23.17 5.77
N GLY A 111 1.58 23.33 5.92
CA GLY A 111 0.61 23.13 4.85
C GLY A 111 -0.28 21.90 5.04
N HIS A 112 -0.87 21.42 3.96
CA HIS A 112 -1.84 20.32 3.97
C HIS A 112 -1.16 18.96 3.83
N HIS A 113 -1.58 18.01 4.67
CA HIS A 113 -1.13 16.62 4.66
C HIS A 113 -2.33 15.68 4.67
N LEU A 114 -2.15 14.53 4.03
CA LEU A 114 -3.12 13.44 4.03
C LEU A 114 -2.51 12.23 4.73
N ILE A 115 -3.31 11.60 5.59
CA ILE A 115 -3.01 10.28 6.15
C ILE A 115 -4.07 9.34 5.58
N CYS A 116 -3.69 8.55 4.58
CA CYS A 116 -4.63 7.66 3.91
C CYS A 116 -4.47 6.22 4.40
N TYR A 117 -5.56 5.47 4.43
CA TYR A 117 -5.55 4.11 4.96
C TYR A 117 -6.65 3.23 4.37
N GLN A 118 -6.40 1.92 4.34
CA GLN A 118 -7.31 0.90 3.84
C GLN A 118 -7.14 -0.40 4.60
N ALA A 119 -8.25 -0.99 5.03
CA ALA A 119 -8.27 -2.28 5.68
C ALA A 119 -8.55 -3.40 4.67
N PHE A 120 -8.03 -4.58 4.95
CA PHE A 120 -8.22 -5.78 4.14
C PHE A 120 -8.75 -6.91 5.02
N GLY A 121 -9.82 -7.55 4.58
CA GLY A 121 -10.43 -8.69 5.25
C GLY A 121 -9.80 -10.03 4.84
N ALA A 122 -10.46 -11.14 5.16
CA ALA A 122 -10.16 -12.44 4.58
C ALA A 122 -10.14 -12.38 3.04
N ASN A 123 -9.32 -13.21 2.40
CA ASN A 123 -9.11 -13.23 0.94
C ASN A 123 -8.67 -11.87 0.34
N ARG A 124 -8.02 -11.01 1.14
CA ARG A 124 -7.62 -9.65 0.77
C ARG A 124 -8.78 -8.79 0.27
N CYS A 125 -9.99 -8.99 0.79
CA CYS A 125 -11.10 -8.12 0.44
C CYS A 125 -10.82 -6.66 0.85
N PRO A 126 -10.76 -5.70 -0.07
CA PRO A 126 -10.47 -4.32 0.26
C PRO A 126 -11.68 -3.62 0.88
N GLY A 127 -11.44 -2.88 1.97
CA GLY A 127 -12.35 -1.88 2.51
C GLY A 127 -12.29 -0.55 1.75
N PRO A 128 -13.06 0.46 2.19
CA PRO A 128 -12.98 1.80 1.62
C PRO A 128 -11.59 2.41 1.86
N TYR A 129 -11.12 3.20 0.89
CA TYR A 129 -9.92 3.99 1.00
C TYR A 129 -10.28 5.34 1.63
N LEU A 130 -9.78 5.61 2.84
CA LEU A 130 -10.13 6.80 3.63
C LEU A 130 -8.89 7.65 3.87
N CYS A 131 -9.05 8.98 3.98
CA CYS A 131 -7.94 9.91 4.21
C CYS A 131 -8.29 10.99 5.23
N ASP A 132 -7.49 11.11 6.28
CA ASP A 132 -7.55 12.24 7.20
C ASP A 132 -6.89 13.47 6.57
N LYS A 133 -7.39 14.66 6.94
CA LYS A 133 -6.86 15.94 6.49
C LYS A 133 -6.21 16.66 7.65
N ILE A 134 -4.89 16.83 7.60
CA ILE A 134 -4.13 17.50 8.65
C ILE A 134 -3.50 18.75 8.08
N VAL A 135 -3.72 19.90 8.71
CA VAL A 135 -3.10 21.17 8.33
C VAL A 135 -2.08 21.55 9.39
N VAL A 136 -0.82 21.71 9.00
CA VAL A 136 0.26 22.11 9.90
C VAL A 136 0.52 23.60 9.71
N GLY A 137 0.51 24.37 10.80
CA GLY A 137 0.82 25.80 10.77
C GLY A 137 1.18 26.37 12.13
N ASN A 138 1.42 27.68 12.18
CA ASN A 138 1.64 28.42 13.41
C ASN A 138 0.27 28.83 13.97
N VAL A 139 -0.39 27.93 14.69
CA VAL A 139 -1.67 28.20 15.37
C VAL A 139 -1.44 29.08 16.60
#